data_AF-A0AA41QT56-F1
#
_entry.id   AF-A0AA41QT56-F1
#
_cell.length_a   1.000
_cell.length_b   1.000
_cell.length_c   1.000
_cell.angle_alpha   90.00
_cell.angle_beta   90.00
_cell.angle_gamma   90.00
#
_symmetry.space_group_name_H-M   'P 1'
#
loop_
_entity.id
_entity.type
_entity.pdbx_description
1 polymer ?
#
loop_
_entity_poly.entity_id
_entity_poly.type
_entity_poly.pdbx_seq_one_letter_code
_entity_poly.pdbx_strand_id
1 'polypeptide(L)'
;MTTTSTDTKSGGGARVHVQRFGTFLSGMIMPNIAAFIAWGLITAFFIPTGWTPNETVAKMVDPMIFYLLPLLIANTGGRMVYGVRGGVIASIATMGVIVGSAIPMFIGAMIIGPLSAWLLKKLDGLWAGKIRPGFEMLVDNFSSGILGAILALGAFFGIAPVVTGFSTMLEGGVNWLVSNNLLPLASILVEPGKVLFLNNAINHGVFTPIGVQQVAESGKSLLFLIEANPGPGLGLLLAFSFFGVGLAKASAPGAIIIQFLGGIHEIYFPYVLMKPILILATIGGGMTGVAINVAFHTGLRAPASPGSIFAVLLQTAPDSYVGVVLSVLGSAAVSFLIASVILRASRKRDLAAGLDGDLSDAVAKTEAMKGKSSSVLGNLAAAGTTDAATAAAAGHQLKNIVFACDAGMGSSAMGASVLRNKIKKAGIEGITVTNQAIANLDGTADLVITHQDLTARAQQKSPASVHVSVSNFMNSPKYDEVVELLQSKADTEATL
;
A
#
# COMPACT_ATOMS: atom_id res chain seq x y z
N MET A 1 40.35 11.72 -26.22
CA MET A 1 39.30 10.70 -26.36
C MET A 1 38.35 10.85 -25.18
N THR A 2 37.28 11.61 -25.37
CA THR A 2 36.22 11.84 -24.39
C THR A 2 35.09 10.87 -24.70
N THR A 3 34.93 9.86 -23.88
CA THR A 3 33.85 8.87 -23.99
C THR A 3 32.54 9.52 -23.58
N THR A 4 31.73 9.91 -24.56
CA THR A 4 30.32 10.25 -24.39
C THR A 4 29.56 9.03 -23.88
N SER A 5 29.10 9.10 -22.64
CA SER A 5 28.09 8.20 -22.08
C SER A 5 26.79 8.39 -22.86
N THR A 6 26.36 7.35 -23.56
CA THR A 6 25.05 7.28 -24.19
C THR A 6 23.98 7.21 -23.11
N ASP A 7 23.25 8.30 -22.91
CA ASP A 7 21.98 8.32 -22.17
C ASP A 7 20.99 7.37 -22.85
N THR A 8 20.71 6.25 -22.20
CA THR A 8 19.62 5.35 -22.58
C THR A 8 18.30 6.04 -22.24
N LYS A 9 17.62 6.56 -23.28
CA LYS A 9 16.25 7.06 -23.20
C LYS A 9 15.35 6.00 -22.56
N SER A 10 14.83 6.28 -21.37
CA SER A 10 13.87 5.42 -20.69
C SER A 10 12.53 5.42 -21.44
N GLY A 11 12.01 4.24 -21.77
CA GLY A 11 10.72 4.05 -22.43
C GLY A 11 9.51 4.30 -21.52
N GLY A 12 9.46 5.44 -20.82
CA GLY A 12 8.57 5.66 -19.67
C GLY A 12 7.38 6.60 -19.87
N GLY A 13 7.16 7.19 -21.04
CA GLY A 13 6.17 8.26 -21.22
C GLY A 13 4.75 7.89 -20.78
N ALA A 14 4.10 6.94 -21.45
CA ALA A 14 2.70 6.60 -21.19
C ALA A 14 2.48 5.99 -19.79
N ARG A 15 3.37 5.09 -19.35
CA ARG A 15 3.28 4.43 -18.04
C ARG A 15 3.35 5.43 -16.89
N VAL A 16 4.28 6.39 -16.95
CA VAL A 16 4.43 7.42 -15.91
C VAL A 16 3.20 8.33 -15.85
N HIS A 17 2.57 8.64 -16.99
CA HIS A 17 1.33 9.42 -17.01
C HIS A 17 0.16 8.67 -16.36
N VAL A 18 -0.02 7.38 -16.69
CA VAL A 18 -1.06 6.53 -16.09
C VAL A 18 -0.83 6.39 -14.58
N GLN A 19 0.41 6.17 -14.15
CA GLN A 19 0.73 6.09 -12.72
C GLN A 19 0.50 7.41 -11.98
N ARG A 20 0.88 8.56 -12.57
CA ARG A 20 0.61 9.87 -11.97
C ARG A 20 -0.88 10.14 -11.85
N PHE A 21 -1.65 9.83 -12.90
CA PHE A 21 -3.10 9.97 -12.90
C PHE A 21 -3.76 9.07 -11.85
N GLY A 22 -3.37 7.78 -11.80
CA GLY A 22 -3.85 6.85 -10.79
C GLY A 22 -3.50 7.30 -9.36
N THR A 23 -2.27 7.75 -9.13
CA THR A 23 -1.82 8.28 -7.83
C THR A 23 -2.62 9.51 -7.43
N PHE A 24 -2.95 10.39 -8.38
CA PHE A 24 -3.78 11.56 -8.13
C PHE A 24 -5.19 11.16 -7.69
N LEU A 25 -5.86 10.27 -8.44
CA LEU A 25 -7.20 9.78 -8.11
C LEU A 25 -7.24 9.05 -6.76
N SER A 26 -6.29 8.15 -6.51
CA SER A 26 -6.19 7.46 -5.22
C SER A 26 -5.90 8.44 -4.09
N GLY A 27 -5.11 9.48 -4.33
CA GLY A 27 -4.84 10.56 -3.37
C GLY A 27 -6.09 11.32 -2.91
N MET A 28 -7.16 11.31 -3.70
CA MET A 28 -8.44 11.91 -3.33
C MET A 28 -9.27 11.03 -2.38
N ILE A 29 -9.08 9.71 -2.45
CA ILE A 29 -9.90 8.74 -1.71
C ILE A 29 -9.18 8.21 -0.46
N MET A 30 -7.88 7.91 -0.56
CA MET A 30 -7.12 7.28 0.54
C MET A 30 -7.18 8.05 1.87
N PRO A 31 -7.02 9.40 1.90
CA PRO A 31 -7.14 10.15 3.16
C PRO A 31 -8.53 10.07 3.80
N ASN A 32 -9.55 9.67 3.03
CA ASN A 32 -10.94 9.61 3.43
C ASN A 32 -11.42 8.17 3.73
N ILE A 33 -10.54 7.15 3.66
CA ILE A 33 -10.91 5.74 3.87
C ILE A 33 -11.62 5.50 5.22
N ALA A 34 -11.24 6.23 6.27
CA ALA A 34 -11.90 6.13 7.57
C ALA A 34 -13.42 6.42 7.49
N ALA A 35 -13.83 7.37 6.64
CA ALA A 35 -15.24 7.67 6.43
C ALA A 35 -15.97 6.54 5.69
N PHE A 36 -15.32 5.90 4.71
CA PHE A 36 -15.86 4.72 4.04
C PHE A 36 -16.00 3.53 5.00
N ILE A 37 -15.03 3.32 5.89
CA ILE A 37 -15.10 2.28 6.92
C ILE A 37 -16.26 2.55 7.87
N ALA A 38 -16.37 3.78 8.38
CA ALA A 38 -17.47 4.18 9.27
C ALA A 38 -18.84 3.98 8.61
N TRP A 39 -19.01 4.45 7.37
CA TRP A 39 -20.22 4.22 6.59
C TRP A 39 -20.50 2.73 6.38
N GLY A 40 -19.47 1.95 6.03
CA GLY A 40 -19.59 0.51 5.81
C GLY A 40 -20.01 -0.25 7.07
N LEU A 41 -19.48 0.13 8.24
CA LEU A 41 -19.90 -0.44 9.52
C LEU A 41 -21.35 -0.11 9.85
N ILE A 42 -21.76 1.15 9.69
CA ILE A 42 -23.16 1.56 9.90
C ILE A 42 -24.08 0.77 8.96
N THR A 43 -23.68 0.64 7.69
CA THR A 43 -24.40 -0.13 6.68
C THR A 43 -24.46 -1.61 7.05
N ALA A 44 -23.37 -2.20 7.53
CA ALA A 44 -23.31 -3.60 7.90
C ALA A 44 -24.18 -3.96 9.10
N PHE A 45 -24.29 -3.06 10.07
CA PHE A 45 -25.07 -3.33 11.29
C PHE A 45 -26.54 -2.94 11.13
N PHE A 46 -26.86 -1.75 10.63
CA PHE A 46 -28.15 -1.13 10.93
C PHE A 46 -29.17 -1.12 9.80
N ILE A 47 -28.79 -1.41 8.55
CA ILE A 47 -29.78 -1.53 7.46
C ILE A 47 -30.71 -2.73 7.69
N PRO A 48 -31.84 -2.85 6.96
CA PRO A 48 -32.76 -3.98 7.13
C PRO A 48 -32.12 -5.37 6.96
N THR A 49 -31.13 -5.47 6.07
CA THR A 49 -30.34 -6.70 5.85
C THR A 49 -29.08 -6.74 6.72
N GLY A 50 -28.94 -5.84 7.69
CA GLY A 50 -27.80 -5.69 8.59
C GLY A 50 -27.77 -6.74 9.71
N TRP A 51 -26.68 -6.75 10.47
CA TRP A 51 -26.51 -7.65 11.61
C TRP A 51 -27.44 -7.34 12.79
N THR A 52 -27.67 -6.06 13.06
CA THR A 52 -28.55 -5.55 14.11
C THR A 52 -29.41 -4.41 13.56
N PRO A 53 -30.41 -4.71 12.72
CA PRO A 53 -31.18 -3.69 12.01
C PRO A 53 -31.79 -2.64 12.94
N ASN A 54 -31.68 -1.36 12.57
CA ASN A 54 -32.27 -0.25 13.29
C ASN A 54 -32.60 0.89 12.31
N GLU A 55 -33.89 1.10 12.07
CA GLU A 55 -34.37 2.10 11.10
C GLU A 55 -33.92 3.53 11.40
N THR A 56 -33.81 3.90 12.68
CA THR A 56 -33.40 5.26 13.07
C THR A 56 -31.92 5.50 12.76
N VAL A 57 -31.07 4.52 13.05
CA VAL A 57 -29.62 4.60 12.80
C VAL A 57 -29.32 4.42 11.30
N ALA A 58 -30.08 3.59 10.60
CA ALA A 58 -29.96 3.36 9.15
C ALA A 58 -30.16 4.63 8.32
N LYS A 59 -30.95 5.60 8.81
CA LYS A 59 -31.13 6.91 8.15
C LYS A 59 -29.83 7.70 7.97
N MET A 60 -28.73 7.32 8.62
CA MET A 60 -27.41 7.93 8.39
C MET A 60 -26.73 7.43 7.11
N VAL A 61 -27.13 6.27 6.56
CA VAL A 61 -26.48 5.65 5.40
C VAL A 61 -26.58 6.56 4.16
N ASP A 62 -27.78 7.05 3.85
CA ASP A 62 -28.02 7.89 2.66
C ASP A 62 -27.31 9.26 2.74
N PRO A 63 -27.38 10.02 3.86
CA PRO A 63 -26.59 11.24 3.99
C PRO A 63 -25.08 11.02 3.83
N MET A 64 -24.56 9.88 4.32
CA MET A 64 -23.14 9.57 4.21
C MET A 64 -22.72 9.27 2.77
N ILE A 65 -23.48 8.44 2.05
CA ILE A 65 -23.14 8.02 0.69
C ILE A 65 -23.37 9.14 -0.34
N PHE A 66 -24.45 9.92 -0.22
CA PHE A 66 -24.79 10.96 -1.18
C PHE A 66 -24.07 12.28 -0.95
N TYR A 67 -23.75 12.62 0.31
CA TYR A 67 -23.18 13.93 0.65
C TYR A 67 -21.78 13.80 1.25
N LEU A 68 -21.65 13.13 2.39
CA LEU A 68 -20.38 13.12 3.14
C LEU A 68 -19.21 12.61 2.30
N LEU A 69 -19.34 11.42 1.70
CA LEU A 69 -18.22 10.78 1.00
C LEU A 69 -17.83 11.55 -0.29
N PRO A 70 -18.75 11.95 -1.17
CA PRO A 70 -18.40 12.75 -2.34
C PRO A 70 -17.79 14.11 -1.97
N LEU A 71 -18.31 14.80 -0.94
CA LEU A 71 -17.77 16.09 -0.49
C LEU A 71 -16.35 15.95 0.07
N LEU A 72 -16.07 14.91 0.85
CA LEU A 72 -14.73 14.63 1.36
C LEU A 72 -13.72 14.40 0.23
N ILE A 73 -14.11 13.66 -0.80
CA ILE A 73 -13.27 13.40 -1.99
C ILE A 73 -13.00 14.69 -2.75
N ALA A 74 -14.05 15.47 -3.02
CA ALA A 74 -13.91 16.75 -3.71
C ALA A 74 -13.03 17.72 -2.94
N ASN A 75 -13.25 17.86 -1.64
CA ASN A 75 -12.43 18.71 -0.77
C ASN A 75 -10.96 18.29 -0.78
N THR A 76 -10.67 16.99 -0.71
CA THR A 76 -9.29 16.49 -0.80
C THR A 76 -8.68 16.79 -2.18
N GLY A 77 -9.40 16.53 -3.27
CA GLY A 77 -8.94 16.85 -4.63
C GLY A 77 -8.71 18.34 -4.85
N GLY A 78 -9.60 19.19 -4.34
CA GLY A 78 -9.44 20.63 -4.38
C GLY A 78 -8.22 21.11 -3.59
N ARG A 79 -7.96 20.51 -2.42
CA ARG A 79 -6.76 20.78 -1.62
C ARG A 79 -5.47 20.40 -2.31
N MET A 80 -5.47 19.28 -3.04
CA MET A 80 -4.31 18.85 -3.82
C MET A 80 -3.94 19.85 -4.92
N VAL A 81 -4.90 20.63 -5.43
CA VAL A 81 -4.67 21.62 -6.49
C VAL A 81 -4.35 23.02 -5.93
N TYR A 82 -5.10 23.45 -4.92
CA TYR A 82 -5.04 24.84 -4.44
C TYR A 82 -5.32 25.00 -2.94
N GLY A 83 -4.82 24.06 -2.13
CA GLY A 83 -4.83 24.16 -0.67
C GLY A 83 -6.24 24.31 -0.08
N VAL A 84 -6.34 24.95 1.09
CA VAL A 84 -7.61 25.02 1.83
C VAL A 84 -8.72 25.69 1.01
N ARG A 85 -8.43 26.81 0.33
CA ARG A 85 -9.41 27.51 -0.53
C ARG A 85 -9.89 26.62 -1.67
N GLY A 86 -8.98 25.88 -2.31
CA GLY A 86 -9.32 24.88 -3.32
C GLY A 86 -10.28 23.81 -2.79
N GLY A 87 -10.09 23.34 -1.55
CA GLY A 87 -11.00 22.40 -0.92
C GLY A 87 -12.41 22.93 -0.67
N VAL A 88 -12.52 24.19 -0.22
CA VAL A 88 -13.82 24.83 0.05
C VAL A 88 -14.63 25.01 -1.23
N ILE A 89 -14.03 25.58 -2.28
CA ILE A 89 -14.75 25.77 -3.55
C ILE A 89 -15.12 24.42 -4.19
N ALA A 90 -14.28 23.41 -4.04
CA ALA A 90 -14.55 22.04 -4.49
C ALA A 90 -15.79 21.46 -3.82
N SER A 91 -15.94 21.62 -2.51
CA SER A 91 -17.15 21.21 -1.80
C SER A 91 -18.41 21.92 -2.30
N ILE A 92 -18.33 23.25 -2.51
CA ILE A 92 -19.46 24.05 -3.02
C ILE A 92 -19.88 23.56 -4.41
N ALA A 93 -18.92 23.46 -5.34
CA ALA A 93 -19.21 23.02 -6.70
C ALA A 93 -19.75 21.57 -6.75
N THR A 94 -19.30 20.72 -5.83
CA THR A 94 -19.74 19.32 -5.74
C THR A 94 -21.19 19.18 -5.28
N MET A 95 -21.71 20.11 -4.48
CA MET A 95 -23.15 20.14 -4.19
C MET A 95 -23.99 20.26 -5.46
N GLY A 96 -23.49 20.97 -6.47
CA GLY A 96 -24.12 21.05 -7.78
C GLY A 96 -24.27 19.69 -8.46
N VAL A 97 -23.22 18.86 -8.48
CA VAL A 97 -23.33 17.52 -9.06
C VAL A 97 -24.19 16.58 -8.23
N ILE A 98 -24.11 16.65 -6.90
CA ILE A 98 -24.89 15.81 -5.98
C ILE A 98 -26.39 16.06 -6.18
N VAL A 99 -26.81 17.33 -6.14
CA VAL A 99 -28.24 17.67 -6.27
C VAL A 99 -28.75 17.42 -7.70
N GLY A 100 -27.86 17.43 -8.69
CA GLY A 100 -28.18 17.15 -10.09
C GLY A 100 -28.41 15.68 -10.42
N SER A 101 -28.33 14.76 -9.46
CA SER A 101 -28.47 13.33 -9.71
C SER A 101 -28.98 12.52 -8.54
N ALA A 102 -29.56 11.35 -8.85
CA ALA A 102 -30.02 10.37 -7.87
C ALA A 102 -28.97 9.27 -7.58
N ILE A 103 -27.82 9.29 -8.24
CA ILE A 103 -26.72 8.34 -7.96
C ILE A 103 -25.62 8.99 -7.11
N PRO A 104 -24.90 8.24 -6.25
CA PRO A 104 -23.79 8.79 -5.48
C PRO A 104 -22.68 9.38 -6.38
N MET A 105 -22.39 10.68 -6.23
CA MET A 105 -21.56 11.45 -7.16
C MET A 105 -20.05 11.37 -6.90
N PHE A 106 -19.50 10.17 -6.73
CA PHE A 106 -18.07 9.93 -6.54
C PHE A 106 -17.23 10.39 -7.75
N ILE A 107 -17.57 9.93 -8.96
CA ILE A 107 -16.87 10.32 -10.19
C ILE A 107 -17.06 11.82 -10.46
N GLY A 108 -18.27 12.34 -10.23
CA GLY A 108 -18.56 13.77 -10.33
C GLY A 108 -17.65 14.60 -9.41
N ALA A 109 -17.55 14.23 -8.13
CA ALA A 109 -16.66 14.84 -7.15
C ALA A 109 -15.18 14.76 -7.57
N MET A 110 -14.74 13.63 -8.14
CA MET A 110 -13.37 13.46 -8.64
C MET A 110 -13.03 14.38 -9.80
N ILE A 111 -14.02 14.77 -10.61
CA ILE A 111 -13.84 15.69 -11.73
C ILE A 111 -13.95 17.14 -11.26
N ILE A 112 -15.07 17.51 -10.61
CA ILE A 112 -15.37 18.91 -10.30
C ILE A 112 -14.51 19.46 -9.15
N GLY A 113 -14.04 18.61 -8.23
CA GLY A 113 -13.22 19.06 -7.11
C GLY A 113 -11.89 19.68 -7.55
N PRO A 114 -11.02 18.94 -8.25
CA PRO A 114 -9.78 19.48 -8.81
C PRO A 114 -10.02 20.61 -9.82
N LEU A 115 -11.05 20.50 -10.67
CA LEU A 115 -11.37 21.50 -11.70
C LEU A 115 -11.74 22.85 -11.09
N SER A 116 -12.62 22.87 -10.09
CA SER A 116 -13.05 24.10 -9.42
C SER A 116 -11.89 24.79 -8.71
N ALA A 117 -11.03 24.03 -8.02
CA ALA A 117 -9.82 24.54 -7.40
C ALA A 117 -8.81 25.09 -8.43
N TRP A 118 -8.69 24.45 -9.59
CA TRP A 118 -7.84 24.94 -10.68
C TRP A 118 -8.37 26.25 -11.26
N LEU A 119 -9.67 26.37 -11.46
CA LEU A 119 -10.31 27.61 -11.93
C LEU A 119 -10.13 28.74 -10.91
N LEU A 120 -10.27 28.46 -9.61
CA LEU A 120 -10.00 29.43 -8.56
C LEU A 120 -8.54 29.89 -8.58
N LYS A 121 -7.59 28.96 -8.72
CA LYS A 121 -6.17 29.28 -8.85
C LYS A 121 -5.89 30.20 -10.04
N LYS A 122 -6.60 30.03 -11.15
CA LYS A 122 -6.50 30.92 -12.32
C LYS A 122 -7.11 32.28 -12.05
N LEU A 123 -8.28 32.34 -11.40
CA LEU A 123 -8.94 33.59 -11.03
C LEU A 123 -8.07 34.43 -10.09
N ASP A 124 -7.53 33.82 -9.03
CA ASP A 124 -6.64 34.50 -8.08
C ASP A 124 -5.37 35.01 -8.77
N GLY A 125 -4.83 34.25 -9.74
CA GLY A 125 -3.69 34.66 -10.54
C GLY A 125 -3.91 35.96 -11.32
N LEU A 126 -5.15 36.31 -11.66
CA LEU A 126 -5.45 37.57 -12.35
C LEU A 126 -5.32 38.79 -11.42
N TRP A 127 -5.53 38.58 -10.11
CA TRP A 127 -5.64 39.62 -9.09
C TRP A 127 -4.39 39.67 -8.18
N ALA A 128 -3.47 38.73 -8.33
CA ALA A 128 -2.20 38.70 -7.62
C ALA A 128 -1.44 40.03 -7.74
N GLY A 129 -1.07 40.62 -6.60
CA GLY A 129 -0.37 41.90 -6.52
C GLY A 129 -1.20 43.14 -6.87
N LYS A 130 -2.50 42.99 -7.16
CA LYS A 130 -3.42 44.11 -7.47
C LYS A 130 -4.36 44.46 -6.33
N ILE A 131 -4.47 43.59 -5.33
CA ILE A 131 -5.35 43.78 -4.17
C ILE A 131 -4.64 44.68 -3.15
N ARG A 132 -5.36 45.68 -2.64
CA ARG A 132 -4.83 46.58 -1.61
C ARG A 132 -4.74 45.83 -0.27
N PRO A 133 -3.71 46.10 0.56
CA PRO A 133 -3.59 45.52 1.89
C PRO A 133 -4.86 45.72 2.72
N GLY A 134 -5.33 44.66 3.38
CA GLY A 134 -6.56 44.66 4.19
C GLY A 134 -7.84 44.31 3.43
N PHE A 135 -7.81 44.29 2.10
CA PHE A 135 -8.91 43.80 1.26
C PHE A 135 -8.72 42.34 0.81
N GLU A 136 -7.57 41.71 1.09
CA GLU A 136 -7.28 40.35 0.62
C GLU A 136 -8.36 39.35 1.04
N MET A 137 -8.73 39.34 2.33
CA MET A 137 -9.73 38.39 2.85
C MET A 137 -11.12 38.59 2.21
N LEU A 138 -11.52 39.83 1.95
CA LEU A 138 -12.79 40.14 1.30
C LEU A 138 -12.79 39.61 -0.14
N VAL A 139 -11.73 39.93 -0.88
CA VAL A 139 -11.55 39.50 -2.26
C VAL A 139 -11.47 37.97 -2.37
N ASP A 140 -10.71 37.33 -1.47
CA ASP A 140 -10.53 35.88 -1.43
C ASP A 140 -11.84 35.14 -1.15
N ASN A 141 -12.63 35.60 -0.18
CA ASN A 141 -13.89 34.97 0.16
C ASN A 141 -14.97 35.20 -0.91
N PHE A 142 -15.13 36.42 -1.42
CA PHE A 142 -16.14 36.72 -2.45
C PHE A 142 -15.81 36.07 -3.80
N SER A 143 -14.55 36.04 -4.21
CA SER A 143 -14.14 35.33 -5.43
C SER A 143 -14.45 33.83 -5.33
N SER A 144 -14.15 33.22 -4.19
CA SER A 144 -14.39 31.79 -3.95
C SER A 144 -15.90 31.48 -3.88
N GLY A 145 -16.69 32.36 -3.25
CA GLY A 145 -18.15 32.21 -3.16
C GLY A 145 -18.86 32.39 -4.50
N ILE A 146 -18.56 33.45 -5.24
CA ILE A 146 -19.19 33.74 -6.55
C ILE A 146 -18.81 32.64 -7.56
N LEU A 147 -17.51 32.33 -7.67
CA LEU A 147 -17.07 31.27 -8.58
C LEU A 147 -17.65 29.92 -8.15
N GLY A 148 -17.67 29.61 -6.84
CA GLY A 148 -18.26 28.39 -6.31
C GLY A 148 -19.74 28.25 -6.67
N ALA A 149 -20.54 29.32 -6.55
CA ALA A 149 -21.95 29.32 -6.93
C ALA A 149 -22.14 29.08 -8.44
N ILE A 150 -21.37 29.77 -9.29
CA ILE A 150 -21.41 29.57 -10.75
C ILE A 150 -21.06 28.13 -11.10
N LEU A 151 -20.00 27.59 -10.50
CA LEU A 151 -19.56 26.23 -10.75
C LEU A 151 -20.54 25.19 -10.23
N ALA A 152 -21.21 25.42 -9.09
CA ALA A 152 -22.26 24.53 -8.61
C ALA A 152 -23.44 24.47 -9.60
N LEU A 153 -23.91 25.62 -10.09
CA LEU A 153 -24.97 25.66 -11.11
C LEU A 153 -24.52 25.01 -12.42
N GLY A 154 -23.30 25.30 -12.89
CA GLY A 154 -22.73 24.69 -14.09
C GLY A 154 -22.56 23.18 -13.95
N ALA A 155 -22.17 22.71 -12.76
CA ALA A 155 -22.00 21.30 -12.49
C ALA A 155 -23.35 20.57 -12.40
N PHE A 156 -24.39 21.20 -11.86
CA PHE A 156 -25.76 20.69 -11.85
C PHE A 156 -26.31 20.46 -13.26
N PHE A 157 -26.25 21.47 -14.13
CA PHE A 157 -26.84 21.36 -15.48
C PHE A 157 -25.92 20.65 -16.49
N GLY A 158 -24.60 20.73 -16.31
CA GLY A 158 -23.63 20.21 -17.27
C GLY A 158 -23.03 18.87 -16.86
N ILE A 159 -22.39 18.81 -15.69
CA ILE A 159 -21.57 17.66 -15.28
C ILE A 159 -22.44 16.51 -14.77
N ALA A 160 -23.45 16.78 -13.96
CA ALA A 160 -24.31 15.73 -13.40
C ALA A 160 -24.95 14.83 -14.47
N PRO A 161 -25.64 15.34 -15.52
CA PRO A 161 -26.23 14.46 -16.53
C PRO A 161 -25.19 13.64 -17.30
N VAL A 162 -24.03 14.24 -17.60
CA VAL A 162 -22.94 13.53 -18.31
C VAL A 162 -22.39 12.39 -17.46
N VAL A 163 -22.11 12.66 -16.18
CA VAL A 163 -21.59 11.66 -15.25
C VAL A 163 -22.63 10.57 -15.00
N THR A 164 -23.90 10.93 -14.83
CA THR A 164 -24.98 9.93 -14.67
C THR A 164 -25.09 9.03 -15.89
N GLY A 165 -25.16 9.59 -17.10
CA GLY A 165 -25.21 8.79 -18.33
C GLY A 165 -24.01 7.86 -18.49
N PHE A 166 -22.81 8.36 -18.17
CA PHE A 166 -21.60 7.55 -18.19
C PHE A 166 -21.59 6.43 -17.13
N SER A 167 -22.01 6.73 -15.89
CA SER A 167 -22.10 5.72 -14.82
C SER A 167 -23.10 4.62 -15.17
N THR A 168 -24.28 4.97 -15.66
CA THR A 168 -25.29 3.99 -16.10
C THR A 168 -24.78 3.12 -17.24
N MET A 169 -24.01 3.70 -18.19
CA MET A 169 -23.36 2.92 -19.26
C MET A 169 -22.34 1.92 -18.70
N LEU A 170 -21.47 2.35 -17.79
CA LEU A 170 -20.48 1.48 -17.15
C LEU A 170 -21.14 0.36 -16.36
N GLU A 171 -22.16 0.69 -15.57
CA GLU A 171 -22.95 -0.27 -14.82
C GLU A 171 -23.62 -1.30 -15.73
N GLY A 172 -24.22 -0.86 -16.84
CA GLY A 172 -24.77 -1.76 -17.86
C GLY A 172 -23.71 -2.70 -18.44
N GLY A 173 -22.49 -2.21 -18.68
CA GLY A 173 -21.36 -3.02 -19.12
C GLY A 173 -20.91 -4.06 -18.09
N VAL A 174 -20.84 -3.68 -16.81
CA VAL A 174 -20.53 -4.60 -15.71
C VAL A 174 -21.62 -5.66 -15.57
N ASN A 175 -22.89 -5.25 -15.59
CA ASN A 175 -24.02 -6.17 -15.50
C ASN A 175 -24.04 -7.16 -16.67
N TRP A 176 -23.71 -6.71 -17.88
CA TRP A 176 -23.55 -7.60 -19.04
C TRP A 176 -22.42 -8.62 -18.82
N LEU A 177 -21.27 -8.21 -18.26
CA LEU A 177 -20.17 -9.13 -17.94
C LEU A 177 -20.56 -10.16 -16.88
N VAL A 178 -21.34 -9.75 -15.87
CA VAL A 178 -21.88 -10.66 -14.84
C VAL A 178 -22.86 -11.65 -15.47
N SER A 179 -23.85 -11.18 -16.21
CA SER A 179 -24.89 -12.03 -16.81
C SER A 179 -24.33 -13.03 -17.83
N ASN A 180 -23.22 -12.71 -18.49
CA ASN A 180 -22.55 -13.61 -19.43
C ASN A 180 -21.42 -14.44 -18.79
N ASN A 181 -21.24 -14.39 -17.46
CA ASN A 181 -20.15 -15.07 -16.75
C ASN A 181 -18.74 -14.70 -17.25
N LEU A 182 -18.56 -13.51 -17.81
CA LEU A 182 -17.30 -13.01 -18.36
C LEU A 182 -16.49 -12.21 -17.34
N LEU A 183 -17.10 -11.79 -16.23
CA LEU A 183 -16.42 -11.02 -15.19
C LEU A 183 -15.12 -11.65 -14.65
N PRO A 184 -14.98 -12.99 -14.54
CA PRO A 184 -13.71 -13.60 -14.17
C PRO A 184 -12.53 -13.15 -15.04
N LEU A 185 -12.76 -12.86 -16.33
CA LEU A 185 -11.73 -12.40 -17.26
C LEU A 185 -11.14 -11.04 -16.89
N ALA A 186 -11.83 -10.24 -16.05
CA ALA A 186 -11.29 -8.98 -15.53
C ALA A 186 -9.94 -9.19 -14.82
N SER A 187 -9.72 -10.36 -14.20
CA SER A 187 -8.46 -10.73 -13.54
C SER A 187 -7.24 -10.71 -14.48
N ILE A 188 -7.43 -10.90 -15.79
CA ILE A 188 -6.36 -10.79 -16.79
C ILE A 188 -5.77 -9.38 -16.83
N LEU A 189 -6.58 -8.35 -16.54
CA LEU A 189 -6.14 -6.96 -16.49
C LEU A 189 -5.80 -6.52 -15.06
N VAL A 190 -6.63 -6.94 -14.10
CA VAL A 190 -6.51 -6.50 -12.70
C VAL A 190 -5.23 -7.02 -12.06
N GLU A 191 -4.90 -8.31 -12.20
CA GLU A 191 -3.75 -8.91 -11.51
C GLU A 191 -2.40 -8.34 -12.01
N PRO A 192 -2.16 -8.20 -13.33
CA PRO A 192 -0.98 -7.46 -13.81
C PRO A 192 -0.98 -5.99 -13.37
N GLY A 193 -2.15 -5.33 -13.38
CA GLY A 193 -2.30 -3.96 -12.90
C GLY A 193 -1.87 -3.81 -11.43
N LYS A 194 -2.25 -4.76 -10.57
CA LYS A 194 -1.85 -4.79 -9.15
C LYS A 194 -0.34 -4.84 -9.00
N VAL A 195 0.33 -5.80 -9.65
CA VAL A 195 1.80 -5.95 -9.61
C VAL A 195 2.54 -4.71 -10.15
N LEU A 196 1.91 -3.96 -11.06
CA LEU A 196 2.40 -2.68 -11.58
C LEU A 196 2.05 -1.46 -10.71
N PHE A 197 1.55 -1.66 -9.49
CA PHE A 197 1.13 -0.65 -8.52
C PHE A 197 -0.04 0.23 -9.00
N LEU A 198 -0.91 -0.33 -9.82
CA LEU A 198 -2.17 0.31 -10.23
C LEU A 198 -3.35 -0.16 -9.36
N ASN A 199 -3.10 -0.96 -8.32
CA ASN A 199 -4.14 -1.49 -7.42
C ASN A 199 -5.01 -0.40 -6.81
N ASN A 200 -4.43 0.68 -6.27
CA ASN A 200 -5.21 1.76 -5.68
C ASN A 200 -6.05 2.53 -6.72
N ALA A 201 -5.56 2.64 -7.96
CA ALA A 201 -6.29 3.29 -9.04
C ALA A 201 -7.46 2.42 -9.52
N ILE A 202 -7.23 1.11 -9.64
CA ILE A 202 -8.24 0.13 -10.03
C ILE A 202 -9.31 -0.01 -8.93
N ASN A 203 -8.89 -0.24 -7.68
CA ASN A 203 -9.82 -0.47 -6.58
C ASN A 203 -10.54 0.81 -6.18
N HIS A 204 -9.83 1.84 -5.74
CA HIS A 204 -10.47 3.05 -5.24
C HIS A 204 -10.92 3.99 -6.36
N GLY A 205 -10.20 4.06 -7.48
CA GLY A 205 -10.58 4.95 -8.59
C GLY A 205 -11.73 4.42 -9.46
N VAL A 206 -11.88 3.10 -9.61
CA VAL A 206 -12.89 2.50 -10.50
C VAL A 206 -13.90 1.65 -9.74
N PHE A 207 -13.48 0.58 -9.06
CA PHE A 207 -14.41 -0.38 -8.47
C PHE A 207 -15.16 0.15 -7.26
N THR A 208 -14.53 0.98 -6.43
CA THR A 208 -15.15 1.51 -5.22
C THR A 208 -16.35 2.40 -5.54
N PRO A 209 -16.25 3.43 -6.42
CA PRO A 209 -17.40 4.23 -6.84
C PRO A 209 -18.57 3.40 -7.36
N ILE A 210 -18.30 2.46 -8.27
CA ILE A 210 -19.33 1.62 -8.91
C ILE A 210 -19.95 0.66 -7.88
N GLY A 211 -19.12 0.04 -7.05
CA GLY A 211 -19.59 -0.89 -6.01
C GLY A 211 -20.45 -0.19 -4.96
N VAL A 212 -20.13 1.04 -4.60
CA VAL A 212 -20.93 1.84 -3.67
C VAL A 212 -22.30 2.16 -4.26
N GLN A 213 -22.38 2.49 -5.56
CA GLN A 213 -23.65 2.65 -6.26
C GLN A 213 -24.48 1.35 -6.21
N GLN A 214 -23.86 0.20 -6.48
CA GLN A 214 -24.54 -1.10 -6.41
C GLN A 214 -25.02 -1.46 -5.01
N VAL A 215 -24.29 -1.10 -3.94
CA VAL A 215 -24.73 -1.30 -2.57
C VAL A 215 -25.97 -0.49 -2.24
N ALA A 216 -26.09 0.72 -2.77
CA ALA A 216 -27.27 1.56 -2.54
C ALA A 216 -28.56 0.88 -3.04
N GLU A 217 -28.47 0.09 -4.11
CA GLU A 217 -29.61 -0.59 -4.72
C GLU A 217 -29.81 -2.03 -4.21
N SER A 218 -28.72 -2.79 -4.08
CA SER A 218 -28.75 -4.24 -3.83
C SER A 218 -28.19 -4.66 -2.47
N GLY A 219 -27.69 -3.70 -1.68
CA GLY A 219 -27.12 -3.93 -0.35
C GLY A 219 -25.73 -4.58 -0.34
N LYS A 220 -25.18 -5.00 -1.48
CA LYS A 220 -23.84 -5.59 -1.60
C LYS A 220 -23.25 -5.38 -3.00
N SER A 221 -21.93 -5.48 -3.14
CA SER A 221 -21.27 -5.51 -4.43
C SER A 221 -20.09 -6.47 -4.43
N LEU A 222 -20.01 -7.29 -5.47
CA LEU A 222 -18.88 -8.20 -5.71
C LEU A 222 -17.63 -7.44 -6.18
N LEU A 223 -17.78 -6.22 -6.71
CA LEU A 223 -16.68 -5.42 -7.25
C LEU A 223 -15.63 -5.09 -6.19
N PHE A 224 -16.04 -4.99 -4.93
CA PHE A 224 -15.12 -4.80 -3.80
C PHE A 224 -14.21 -6.01 -3.56
N LEU A 225 -14.55 -7.21 -4.06
CA LEU A 225 -13.74 -8.42 -3.89
C LEU A 225 -12.75 -8.62 -5.04
N ILE A 226 -12.94 -7.98 -6.20
CA ILE A 226 -12.10 -8.22 -7.39
C ILE A 226 -10.63 -7.93 -7.09
N GLU A 227 -10.36 -6.81 -6.41
CA GLU A 227 -8.98 -6.46 -6.03
C GLU A 227 -8.65 -6.94 -4.60
N ALA A 228 -9.58 -6.78 -3.65
CA ALA A 228 -9.32 -6.98 -2.23
C ALA A 228 -9.24 -8.45 -1.79
N ASN A 229 -9.64 -9.41 -2.63
CA ASN A 229 -9.54 -10.84 -2.31
C ASN A 229 -8.07 -11.22 -2.05
N PRO A 230 -7.71 -11.65 -0.82
CA PRO A 230 -6.31 -11.98 -0.48
C PRO A 230 -5.89 -13.37 -0.94
N GLY A 231 -6.83 -14.20 -1.46
CA GLY A 231 -6.59 -15.58 -1.86
C GLY A 231 -5.51 -15.77 -2.93
N PRO A 232 -5.49 -15.02 -4.05
CA PRO A 232 -4.46 -15.19 -5.08
C PRO A 232 -3.04 -14.99 -4.54
N GLY A 233 -2.83 -13.96 -3.70
CA GLY A 233 -1.55 -13.69 -3.05
C GLY A 233 -1.18 -14.76 -2.02
N LEU A 234 -2.16 -15.21 -1.21
CA LEU A 234 -1.96 -16.29 -0.24
C LEU A 234 -1.48 -17.59 -0.93
N GLY A 235 -2.15 -17.99 -2.02
CA GLY A 235 -1.77 -19.19 -2.77
C GLY A 235 -0.36 -19.13 -3.34
N LEU A 236 0.01 -17.99 -3.91
CA LEU A 236 1.35 -17.75 -4.43
C LEU A 236 2.41 -17.86 -3.32
N LEU A 237 2.20 -17.18 -2.20
CA LEU A 237 3.15 -17.19 -1.09
C LEU A 237 3.26 -18.57 -0.44
N LEU A 238 2.15 -19.31 -0.30
CA LEU A 238 2.19 -20.71 0.14
C LEU A 238 3.06 -21.56 -0.80
N ALA A 239 2.95 -21.36 -2.12
CA ALA A 239 3.78 -22.09 -3.08
C ALA A 239 5.27 -21.79 -2.90
N PHE A 240 5.65 -20.55 -2.58
CA PHE A 240 7.03 -20.21 -2.22
C PHE A 240 7.47 -20.83 -0.90
N SER A 241 6.61 -20.83 0.13
CA SER A 241 6.92 -21.45 1.43
C SER A 241 7.28 -22.93 1.31
N PHE A 242 6.63 -23.68 0.40
CA PHE A 242 6.91 -25.10 0.21
C PHE A 242 7.97 -25.37 -0.88
N PHE A 243 7.84 -24.73 -2.05
CA PHE A 243 8.58 -25.07 -3.27
C PHE A 243 9.56 -23.99 -3.75
N GLY A 244 9.59 -22.83 -3.08
CA GLY A 244 10.57 -21.78 -3.34
C GLY A 244 12.00 -22.22 -3.02
N VAL A 245 12.96 -21.35 -3.31
CA VAL A 245 14.38 -21.52 -3.01
C VAL A 245 14.91 -20.27 -2.29
N GLY A 246 16.01 -20.44 -1.56
CA GLY A 246 16.71 -19.38 -0.83
C GLY A 246 15.83 -18.45 0.02
N LEU A 247 16.14 -17.15 -0.05
CA LEU A 247 15.46 -16.11 0.73
C LEU A 247 13.96 -16.08 0.47
N ALA A 248 13.51 -16.26 -0.77
CA ALA A 248 12.08 -16.23 -1.10
C ALA A 248 11.29 -17.35 -0.40
N LYS A 249 11.90 -18.51 -0.18
CA LYS A 249 11.26 -19.57 0.63
C LYS A 249 11.22 -19.21 2.11
N ALA A 250 12.32 -18.67 2.65
CA ALA A 250 12.43 -18.32 4.07
C ALA A 250 11.51 -17.16 4.46
N SER A 251 11.34 -16.16 3.59
CA SER A 251 10.53 -14.96 3.86
C SER A 251 9.03 -15.14 3.61
N ALA A 252 8.62 -16.13 2.79
CA ALA A 252 7.23 -16.30 2.39
C ALA A 252 6.25 -16.52 3.56
N PRO A 253 6.55 -17.31 4.61
CA PRO A 253 5.67 -17.44 5.76
C PRO A 253 5.39 -16.12 6.49
N GLY A 254 6.41 -15.27 6.67
CA GLY A 254 6.24 -13.94 7.24
C GLY A 254 5.43 -13.02 6.33
N ALA A 255 5.67 -13.10 5.02
CA ALA A 255 4.91 -12.37 4.00
C ALA A 255 3.42 -12.71 4.03
N ILE A 256 3.05 -13.98 4.26
CA ILE A 256 1.66 -14.44 4.36
C ILE A 256 0.93 -13.70 5.49
N ILE A 257 1.54 -13.56 6.66
CA ILE A 257 0.92 -12.90 7.81
C ILE A 257 0.57 -11.45 7.45
N ILE A 258 1.53 -10.73 6.87
CA ILE A 258 1.35 -9.31 6.52
C ILE A 258 0.34 -9.14 5.38
N GLN A 259 0.37 -10.02 4.39
CA GLN A 259 -0.51 -9.96 3.23
C GLN A 259 -1.94 -10.37 3.57
N PHE A 260 -2.12 -11.54 4.17
CA PHE A 260 -3.44 -12.14 4.39
C PHE A 260 -4.16 -11.54 5.60
N LEU A 261 -3.45 -11.37 6.72
CA LEU A 261 -4.01 -10.81 7.95
C LEU A 261 -3.89 -9.29 8.00
N GLY A 262 -2.76 -8.74 7.54
CA GLY A 262 -2.54 -7.29 7.49
C GLY A 262 -3.20 -6.59 6.30
N GLY A 263 -3.51 -7.33 5.22
CA GLY A 263 -4.17 -6.78 4.03
C GLY A 263 -3.26 -5.94 3.14
N ILE A 264 -1.93 -6.05 3.30
CA ILE A 264 -0.94 -5.35 2.45
C ILE A 264 -0.59 -6.26 1.28
N HIS A 265 -1.30 -6.11 0.17
CA HIS A 265 -1.17 -6.98 -0.99
C HIS A 265 0.14 -6.74 -1.76
N GLU A 266 0.77 -5.58 -1.60
CA GLU A 266 2.05 -5.25 -2.22
C GLU A 266 3.19 -6.20 -1.80
N ILE A 267 3.02 -6.91 -0.68
CA ILE A 267 4.03 -7.81 -0.12
C ILE A 267 4.30 -9.03 -0.99
N TYR A 268 3.33 -9.49 -1.79
CA TYR A 268 3.56 -10.61 -2.70
C TYR A 268 4.07 -10.16 -4.09
N PHE A 269 4.06 -8.87 -4.41
CA PHE A 269 4.47 -8.38 -5.74
C PHE A 269 5.95 -8.69 -6.06
N PRO A 270 6.92 -8.52 -5.12
CA PRO A 270 8.30 -8.92 -5.35
C PRO A 270 8.43 -10.37 -5.83
N TYR A 271 7.64 -11.29 -5.25
CA TYR A 271 7.66 -12.70 -5.61
C TYR A 271 7.21 -12.96 -7.06
N VAL A 272 6.23 -12.18 -7.55
CA VAL A 272 5.84 -12.21 -8.97
C VAL A 272 6.93 -11.60 -9.85
N LEU A 273 7.56 -10.50 -9.41
CA LEU A 273 8.58 -9.79 -10.18
C LEU A 273 9.89 -10.55 -10.31
N MET A 274 10.26 -11.35 -9.30
CA MET A 274 11.38 -12.30 -9.39
C MET A 274 11.17 -13.26 -10.56
N LYS A 275 9.93 -13.69 -10.80
CA LYS A 275 9.60 -14.68 -11.82
C LYS A 275 8.28 -14.35 -12.50
N PRO A 276 8.28 -13.43 -13.49
CA PRO A 276 7.05 -12.82 -14.04
C PRO A 276 5.99 -13.80 -14.54
N ILE A 277 6.37 -15.00 -14.99
CA ILE A 277 5.42 -16.06 -15.37
C ILE A 277 4.47 -16.47 -14.22
N LEU A 278 4.84 -16.22 -12.96
CA LEU A 278 3.97 -16.43 -11.79
C LEU A 278 2.75 -15.52 -11.77
N ILE A 279 2.68 -14.50 -12.63
CA ILE A 279 1.45 -13.72 -12.84
C ILE A 279 0.29 -14.61 -13.30
N LEU A 280 0.58 -15.71 -14.00
CA LEU A 280 -0.46 -16.67 -14.41
C LEU A 280 -1.12 -17.33 -13.20
N ALA A 281 -0.38 -17.51 -12.10
CA ALA A 281 -0.92 -18.06 -10.86
C ALA A 281 -1.90 -17.08 -10.19
N THR A 282 -1.53 -15.80 -10.11
CA THR A 282 -2.42 -14.79 -9.52
C THR A 282 -3.62 -14.50 -10.41
N ILE A 283 -3.47 -14.48 -11.74
CA ILE A 283 -4.59 -14.41 -12.70
C ILE A 283 -5.52 -15.60 -12.50
N GLY A 284 -5.01 -16.83 -12.50
CA GLY A 284 -5.82 -18.03 -12.32
C GLY A 284 -6.58 -18.02 -10.99
N GLY A 285 -5.90 -17.68 -9.89
CA GLY A 285 -6.52 -17.52 -8.59
C GLY A 285 -7.60 -16.44 -8.58
N GLY A 286 -7.32 -15.25 -9.13
CA GLY A 286 -8.28 -14.15 -9.21
C GLY A 286 -9.51 -14.51 -10.04
N MET A 287 -9.32 -15.14 -11.20
CA MET A 287 -10.41 -15.66 -12.04
C MET A 287 -11.30 -16.63 -11.26
N THR A 288 -10.70 -17.57 -10.53
CA THR A 288 -11.45 -18.54 -9.71
C THR A 288 -12.26 -17.85 -8.61
N GLY A 289 -11.68 -16.90 -7.88
CA GLY A 289 -12.39 -16.15 -6.86
C GLY A 289 -13.59 -15.38 -7.42
N VAL A 290 -13.39 -14.66 -8.52
CA VAL A 290 -14.47 -13.92 -9.18
C VAL A 290 -15.54 -14.87 -9.71
N ALA A 291 -15.16 -16.01 -10.30
CA ALA A 291 -16.13 -17.00 -10.79
C ALA A 291 -16.99 -17.58 -9.66
N ILE A 292 -16.39 -17.89 -8.51
CA ILE A 292 -17.12 -18.35 -7.32
C ILE A 292 -18.08 -17.25 -6.83
N ASN A 293 -17.63 -16.00 -6.78
CA ASN A 293 -18.48 -14.90 -6.32
C ASN A 293 -19.66 -14.64 -7.27
N VAL A 294 -19.45 -14.76 -8.59
CA VAL A 294 -20.52 -14.68 -9.59
C VAL A 294 -21.51 -15.84 -9.40
N ALA A 295 -21.02 -17.07 -9.24
CA ALA A 295 -21.86 -18.26 -9.08
C ALA A 295 -22.71 -18.27 -7.80
N PHE A 296 -22.17 -17.73 -6.70
CA PHE A 296 -22.86 -17.64 -5.41
C PHE A 296 -23.56 -16.29 -5.18
N HIS A 297 -23.52 -15.38 -6.17
CA HIS A 297 -24.07 -14.02 -6.07
C HIS A 297 -23.63 -13.27 -4.80
N THR A 298 -22.35 -13.35 -4.45
CA THR A 298 -21.81 -12.78 -3.22
C THR A 298 -21.31 -11.35 -3.40
N GLY A 299 -21.22 -10.62 -2.28
CA GLY A 299 -20.63 -9.29 -2.28
C GLY A 299 -20.33 -8.76 -0.88
N LEU A 300 -19.60 -7.64 -0.86
CA LEU A 300 -19.36 -6.85 0.35
C LEU A 300 -20.28 -5.65 0.39
N ARG A 301 -20.59 -5.14 1.59
CA ARG A 301 -21.40 -3.94 1.80
C ARG A 301 -20.59 -2.65 1.68
N ALA A 302 -19.27 -2.75 1.75
CA ALA A 302 -18.36 -1.63 1.61
C ALA A 302 -16.97 -2.14 1.19
N PRO A 303 -16.09 -1.24 0.70
CA PRO A 303 -14.71 -1.60 0.40
C PRO A 303 -13.99 -2.20 1.62
N ALA A 304 -13.28 -3.31 1.42
CA ALA A 304 -12.36 -3.85 2.41
C ALA A 304 -11.03 -3.11 2.34
N SER A 305 -10.71 -2.31 3.35
CA SER A 305 -9.46 -1.55 3.42
C SER A 305 -8.90 -1.50 4.85
N PRO A 306 -7.66 -1.97 5.10
CA PRO A 306 -6.80 -2.74 4.18
C PRO A 306 -7.49 -4.01 3.67
N GLY A 307 -7.00 -4.61 2.58
CA GLY A 307 -7.58 -5.81 1.96
C GLY A 307 -7.36 -7.11 2.75
N SER A 308 -7.43 -7.05 4.07
CA SER A 308 -7.22 -8.20 4.96
C SER A 308 -8.43 -9.12 4.98
N ILE A 309 -8.20 -10.40 5.33
CA ILE A 309 -9.31 -11.33 5.51
C ILE A 309 -10.31 -10.85 6.58
N PHE A 310 -9.83 -10.16 7.62
CA PHE A 310 -10.70 -9.59 8.65
C PHE A 310 -11.62 -8.50 8.08
N ALA A 311 -11.07 -7.58 7.27
CA ALA A 311 -11.87 -6.55 6.62
C ALA A 311 -12.86 -7.13 5.61
N VAL A 312 -12.44 -8.13 4.83
CA VAL A 312 -13.30 -8.85 3.89
C VAL A 312 -14.47 -9.51 4.63
N LEU A 313 -14.19 -10.30 5.67
CA LEU A 313 -15.23 -10.99 6.44
C LEU A 313 -16.16 -10.02 7.17
N LEU A 314 -15.63 -8.92 7.71
CA LEU A 314 -16.42 -7.91 8.40
C LEU A 314 -17.42 -7.22 7.47
N GLN A 315 -17.00 -6.90 6.24
CA GLN A 315 -17.86 -6.23 5.26
C GLN A 315 -18.73 -7.19 4.45
N THR A 316 -18.61 -8.50 4.66
CA THR A 316 -19.39 -9.50 3.91
C THR A 316 -20.88 -9.38 4.25
N ALA A 317 -21.73 -9.38 3.22
CA ALA A 317 -23.18 -9.45 3.42
C ALA A 317 -23.57 -10.81 4.04
N PRO A 318 -24.65 -10.91 4.84
CA PRO A 318 -24.91 -12.09 5.69
C PRO A 318 -25.20 -13.33 4.85
N ASP A 319 -25.80 -13.14 3.69
CA ASP A 319 -26.09 -14.19 2.71
C ASP A 319 -24.87 -14.60 1.87
N SER A 320 -23.73 -13.90 2.03
CA SER A 320 -22.57 -14.00 1.15
C SER A 320 -21.38 -14.73 1.79
N TYR A 321 -21.42 -15.06 3.09
CA TYR A 321 -20.28 -15.65 3.81
C TYR A 321 -19.71 -16.91 3.16
N VAL A 322 -20.59 -17.86 2.81
CA VAL A 322 -20.16 -19.14 2.23
C VAL A 322 -19.42 -18.91 0.92
N GLY A 323 -20.00 -18.15 -0.01
CA GLY A 323 -19.37 -17.90 -1.30
C GLY A 323 -18.12 -17.03 -1.19
N VAL A 324 -18.07 -16.04 -0.28
CA VAL A 324 -16.86 -15.23 -0.06
C VAL A 324 -15.72 -16.11 0.49
N VAL A 325 -15.97 -16.93 1.50
CA VAL A 325 -14.94 -17.84 2.06
C VAL A 325 -14.46 -18.84 0.99
N LEU A 326 -15.39 -19.43 0.24
CA LEU A 326 -15.04 -20.32 -0.87
C LEU A 326 -14.24 -19.58 -1.95
N SER A 327 -14.56 -18.32 -2.24
CA SER A 327 -13.81 -17.54 -3.23
C SER A 327 -12.37 -17.33 -2.80
N VAL A 328 -12.12 -17.01 -1.52
CA VAL A 328 -10.77 -16.83 -0.98
C VAL A 328 -9.99 -18.15 -1.01
N LEU A 329 -10.60 -19.24 -0.53
CA LEU A 329 -9.97 -20.56 -0.50
C LEU A 329 -9.71 -21.11 -1.91
N GLY A 330 -10.69 -20.99 -2.80
CA GLY A 330 -10.56 -21.42 -4.20
C GLY A 330 -9.49 -20.61 -4.95
N SER A 331 -9.44 -19.30 -4.73
CA SER A 331 -8.39 -18.45 -5.29
C SER A 331 -7.00 -18.86 -4.81
N ALA A 332 -6.86 -19.12 -3.51
CA ALA A 332 -5.62 -19.58 -2.91
C ALA A 332 -5.21 -20.96 -3.43
N ALA A 333 -6.14 -21.90 -3.53
CA ALA A 333 -5.87 -23.25 -4.03
C ALA A 333 -5.39 -23.22 -5.48
N VAL A 334 -6.09 -22.50 -6.37
CA VAL A 334 -5.71 -22.43 -7.79
C VAL A 334 -4.39 -21.69 -7.98
N SER A 335 -4.20 -20.55 -7.31
CA SER A 335 -2.93 -19.82 -7.35
C SER A 335 -1.77 -20.69 -6.84
N PHE A 336 -1.98 -21.41 -5.72
CA PHE A 336 -1.00 -22.34 -5.16
C PHE A 336 -0.62 -23.45 -6.15
N LEU A 337 -1.61 -24.10 -6.78
CA LEU A 337 -1.36 -25.21 -7.71
C LEU A 337 -0.56 -24.75 -8.93
N ILE A 338 -0.97 -23.64 -9.57
CA ILE A 338 -0.29 -23.09 -10.74
C ILE A 338 1.13 -22.65 -10.37
N ALA A 339 1.30 -21.90 -9.27
CA ALA A 339 2.61 -21.47 -8.80
C ALA A 339 3.51 -22.65 -8.44
N SER A 340 2.98 -23.69 -7.78
CA SER A 340 3.72 -24.90 -7.40
C SER A 340 4.27 -25.64 -8.62
N VAL A 341 3.47 -25.79 -9.68
CA VAL A 341 3.92 -26.40 -10.94
C VAL A 341 5.04 -25.57 -11.55
N ILE A 342 4.86 -24.24 -11.65
CA ILE A 342 5.85 -23.33 -12.22
C ILE A 342 7.17 -23.39 -11.43
N LEU A 343 7.12 -23.29 -10.10
CA LEU A 343 8.30 -23.30 -9.22
C LEU A 343 9.03 -24.65 -9.29
N ARG A 344 8.30 -25.77 -9.22
CA ARG A 344 8.92 -27.10 -9.31
C ARG A 344 9.58 -27.36 -10.67
N ALA A 345 8.94 -26.93 -11.76
CA ALA A 345 9.47 -27.11 -13.10
C ALA A 345 10.76 -26.29 -13.35
N SER A 346 10.90 -25.14 -12.68
CA SER A 346 12.05 -24.24 -12.84
C SER A 346 13.13 -24.40 -11.78
N ARG A 347 12.88 -25.14 -10.70
CA ARG A 347 13.77 -25.30 -9.54
C ARG A 347 15.24 -25.59 -9.89
N LYS A 348 15.51 -26.51 -10.83
CA LYS A 348 16.90 -26.86 -11.21
C LYS A 348 17.63 -25.66 -11.83
N ARG A 349 16.92 -24.91 -12.68
CA ARG A 349 17.46 -23.70 -13.31
C ARG A 349 17.65 -22.60 -12.28
N ASP A 350 16.70 -22.46 -11.35
CA ASP A 350 16.73 -21.39 -10.36
C ASP A 350 17.88 -21.58 -9.35
N LEU A 351 18.15 -22.84 -8.93
CA LEU A 351 19.33 -23.20 -8.14
C LEU A 351 20.64 -22.97 -8.92
N ALA A 352 20.67 -23.30 -10.22
CA ALA A 352 21.85 -23.08 -11.05
C ALA A 352 22.13 -21.60 -11.35
N ALA A 353 21.09 -20.76 -11.35
CA ALA A 353 21.17 -19.33 -11.60
C ALA A 353 21.52 -18.50 -10.35
N GLY A 354 21.68 -19.12 -9.18
CA GLY A 354 21.99 -18.40 -7.93
C GLY A 354 20.84 -17.51 -7.44
N LEU A 355 19.58 -17.80 -7.82
CA LEU A 355 18.39 -17.03 -7.42
C LEU A 355 18.07 -17.12 -5.91
N ASP A 356 18.92 -17.75 -5.11
CA ASP A 356 18.79 -17.82 -3.66
C ASP A 356 18.88 -16.43 -2.97
N GLY A 357 19.31 -15.37 -3.69
CA GLY A 357 19.42 -13.97 -3.22
C GLY A 357 18.60 -12.90 -3.96
N ASP A 358 17.82 -13.24 -5.00
CA ASP A 358 17.20 -12.27 -5.94
C ASP A 358 15.93 -11.57 -5.40
N LEU A 359 15.49 -11.93 -4.18
CA LEU A 359 14.35 -11.27 -3.53
C LEU A 359 14.67 -9.80 -3.20
N SER A 360 15.91 -9.49 -2.83
CA SER A 360 16.35 -8.12 -2.54
C SER A 360 16.22 -7.22 -3.78
N ASP A 361 16.65 -7.71 -4.94
CA ASP A 361 16.56 -6.99 -6.22
C ASP A 361 15.11 -6.81 -6.68
N ALA A 362 14.25 -7.80 -6.45
CA ALA A 362 12.82 -7.68 -6.71
C ALA A 362 12.13 -6.70 -5.75
N VAL A 363 12.55 -6.63 -4.49
CA VAL A 363 12.12 -5.59 -3.54
C VAL A 363 12.57 -4.21 -4.02
N ALA A 364 13.83 -4.06 -4.48
CA ALA A 364 14.31 -2.80 -5.02
C ALA A 364 13.52 -2.36 -6.27
N LYS A 365 13.22 -3.29 -7.19
CA LYS A 365 12.35 -3.02 -8.36
C LYS A 365 10.93 -2.63 -7.93
N THR A 366 10.39 -3.26 -6.90
CA THR A 366 9.08 -2.97 -6.30
C THR A 366 9.04 -1.54 -5.75
N GLU A 367 10.05 -1.14 -4.97
CA GLU A 367 10.16 0.21 -4.42
C GLU A 367 10.36 1.27 -5.52
N ALA A 368 11.18 0.98 -6.52
CA ALA A 368 11.40 1.86 -7.67
C ALA A 368 10.12 2.08 -8.48
N MET A 369 9.33 1.03 -8.71
CA MET A 369 8.05 1.13 -9.42
C MET A 369 6.95 1.81 -8.59
N LYS A 370 6.98 1.65 -7.26
CA LYS A 370 6.10 2.35 -6.33
C LYS A 370 6.47 3.83 -6.16
N GLY A 371 7.74 4.18 -6.42
CA GLY A 371 8.28 5.53 -6.27
C GLY A 371 8.48 5.98 -4.82
N LYS A 372 8.40 5.04 -3.84
CA LYS A 372 8.62 5.26 -2.41
C LYS A 372 9.14 3.98 -1.76
N SER A 373 10.11 4.11 -0.85
CA SER A 373 10.60 3.00 -0.02
C SER A 373 9.54 2.56 1.01
N SER A 374 9.58 1.28 1.38
CA SER A 374 8.67 0.68 2.34
C SER A 374 9.46 -0.10 3.38
N SER A 375 9.36 0.32 4.63
CA SER A 375 9.97 -0.39 5.77
C SER A 375 9.53 -1.86 5.85
N VAL A 376 8.29 -2.16 5.47
CA VAL A 376 7.73 -3.52 5.50
C VAL A 376 8.35 -4.40 4.42
N LEU A 377 8.55 -3.88 3.20
CA LEU A 377 9.22 -4.60 2.12
C LEU A 377 10.72 -4.75 2.37
N GLY A 378 11.37 -3.71 2.91
CA GLY A 378 12.79 -3.75 3.29
C GLY A 378 13.10 -4.78 4.37
N ASN A 379 12.20 -4.95 5.35
CA ASN A 379 12.32 -6.00 6.37
C ASN A 379 12.17 -7.41 5.78
N LEU A 380 11.41 -7.56 4.68
CA LEU A 380 11.23 -8.83 3.98
C LEU A 380 12.51 -9.30 3.28
N ALA A 381 13.30 -8.36 2.76
CA ALA A 381 14.62 -8.64 2.17
C ALA A 381 15.67 -9.00 3.25
N ALA A 382 15.51 -8.49 4.47
CA ALA A 382 16.38 -8.79 5.61
C ALA A 382 16.02 -10.09 6.36
N ALA A 383 14.83 -10.67 6.10
CA ALA A 383 14.28 -11.79 6.86
C ALA A 383 14.95 -13.16 6.60
N GLY A 384 16.11 -13.21 5.96
CA GLY A 384 16.86 -14.46 5.76
C GLY A 384 18.38 -14.30 5.81
N THR A 385 18.90 -13.21 6.40
CA THR A 385 20.32 -13.12 6.71
C THR A 385 20.58 -13.64 8.12
N THR A 386 20.67 -14.96 8.31
CA THR A 386 21.62 -15.48 9.29
C THR A 386 23.02 -15.31 8.68
N ASP A 387 23.52 -14.08 8.70
CA ASP A 387 24.85 -13.79 8.19
C ASP A 387 25.91 -14.44 9.09
N ALA A 388 26.93 -15.04 8.46
CA ALA A 388 28.13 -15.57 9.11
C ALA A 388 28.91 -14.55 9.98
N ALA A 389 28.49 -13.28 10.00
CA ALA A 389 29.06 -12.22 10.83
C ALA A 389 28.73 -12.39 12.34
N THR A 390 27.57 -12.92 12.71
CA THR A 390 27.23 -13.22 14.12
C THR A 390 28.00 -14.45 14.63
N ALA A 391 28.41 -15.37 13.75
CA ALA A 391 29.29 -16.48 14.12
C ALA A 391 30.72 -16.01 14.44
N ALA A 392 31.24 -14.96 13.78
CA ALA A 392 32.53 -14.36 14.10
C ALA A 392 32.53 -13.61 15.46
N ALA A 393 31.37 -13.12 15.90
CA ALA A 393 31.17 -12.48 17.20
C ALA A 393 31.16 -13.47 18.38
N ALA A 394 30.94 -14.77 18.12
CA ALA A 394 30.90 -15.80 19.16
C ALA A 394 32.26 -15.95 19.88
N GLY A 395 33.38 -15.63 19.23
CA GLY A 395 34.73 -15.75 19.80
C GLY A 395 35.26 -14.55 20.62
N HIS A 396 34.63 -13.37 20.55
CA HIS A 396 35.16 -12.14 21.19
C HIS A 396 34.30 -11.67 22.37
N GLN A 397 34.91 -11.25 23.50
CA GLN A 397 34.18 -10.55 24.56
C GLN A 397 33.74 -9.18 24.03
N LEU A 398 32.44 -8.94 23.96
CA LEU A 398 31.87 -7.70 23.44
C LEU A 398 31.58 -6.74 24.60
N LYS A 399 32.45 -5.75 24.81
CA LYS A 399 32.27 -4.71 25.86
C LYS A 399 32.05 -3.33 25.25
N ASN A 400 32.60 -3.05 24.08
CA ASN A 400 32.50 -1.76 23.40
C ASN A 400 31.89 -1.90 22.00
N ILE A 401 30.66 -1.41 21.83
CA ILE A 401 29.90 -1.44 20.58
C ILE A 401 29.81 -0.03 20.01
N VAL A 402 30.23 0.16 18.76
CA VAL A 402 30.27 1.47 18.10
C VAL A 402 29.37 1.49 16.88
N PHE A 403 28.41 2.42 16.86
CA PHE A 403 27.66 2.76 15.66
C PHE A 403 28.42 3.77 14.81
N ALA A 404 28.91 3.35 13.65
CA ALA A 404 29.69 4.21 12.78
C ALA A 404 28.89 4.65 11.54
N CYS A 405 28.91 5.95 11.26
CA CYS A 405 28.40 6.53 10.01
C CYS A 405 29.38 7.59 9.48
N ASP A 406 29.15 8.17 8.30
CA ASP A 406 30.11 9.07 7.66
C ASP A 406 30.39 10.33 8.51
N ALA A 407 29.34 10.95 9.07
CA ALA A 407 29.43 12.17 9.89
C ALA A 407 29.44 11.93 11.41
N GLY A 408 29.19 10.69 11.85
CA GLY A 408 29.09 10.35 13.27
C GLY A 408 27.85 10.86 14.02
N MET A 409 26.94 11.58 13.35
CA MET A 409 25.71 12.13 13.96
C MET A 409 24.46 11.72 13.15
N GLY A 410 23.29 11.71 13.79
CA GLY A 410 22.01 11.40 13.14
C GLY A 410 21.54 9.96 13.33
N SER A 411 21.41 9.19 12.24
CA SER A 411 20.85 7.84 12.25
C SER A 411 21.63 6.84 13.10
N SER A 412 22.96 6.96 13.16
CA SER A 412 23.83 6.15 14.02
C SER A 412 23.59 6.40 15.52
N ALA A 413 23.36 7.65 15.92
CA ALA A 413 23.06 8.02 17.30
C ALA A 413 21.71 7.48 17.75
N MET A 414 20.72 7.48 16.85
CA MET A 414 19.42 6.87 17.12
C MET A 414 19.52 5.33 17.22
N GLY A 415 20.24 4.67 16.31
CA GLY A 415 20.50 3.23 16.38
C GLY A 415 21.21 2.81 17.68
N ALA A 416 22.23 3.56 18.09
CA ALA A 416 22.92 3.36 19.36
C ALA A 416 21.99 3.53 20.57
N SER A 417 21.01 4.43 20.50
CA SER A 417 20.00 4.61 21.54
C SER A 417 19.00 3.44 21.60
N VAL A 418 18.58 2.93 20.43
CA VAL A 418 17.70 1.76 20.33
C VAL A 418 18.37 0.52 20.93
N LEU A 419 19.63 0.24 20.57
CA LEU A 419 20.37 -0.91 21.10
C LEU A 419 20.61 -0.79 22.61
N ARG A 420 21.01 0.39 23.11
CA ARG A 420 21.14 0.64 24.56
C ARG A 420 19.86 0.32 25.32
N ASN A 421 18.71 0.76 24.80
CA ASN A 421 17.43 0.49 25.42
C ASN A 421 17.08 -1.01 25.42
N LYS A 422 17.42 -1.75 24.35
CA LYS A 422 17.21 -3.20 24.29
C LYS A 422 18.12 -3.96 25.26
N ILE A 423 19.42 -3.62 25.31
CA ILE A 423 20.39 -4.19 26.27
C ILE A 423 19.95 -3.93 27.72
N LYS A 424 19.53 -2.70 28.03
CA LYS A 424 19.03 -2.35 29.36
C LYS A 424 17.76 -3.11 29.75
N LYS A 425 16.83 -3.31 28.80
CA LYS A 425 15.62 -4.12 29.01
C LYS A 425 15.93 -5.60 29.21
N ALA A 426 17.00 -6.09 28.59
CA ALA A 426 17.50 -7.45 28.73
C ALA A 426 18.29 -7.70 30.03
N GLY A 427 18.51 -6.66 30.85
CA GLY A 427 19.21 -6.80 32.15
C GLY A 427 20.73 -6.99 32.04
N ILE A 428 21.33 -6.70 30.88
CA ILE A 428 22.77 -6.92 30.64
C ILE A 428 23.55 -5.67 31.06
N GLU A 429 24.54 -5.85 31.94
CA GLU A 429 25.41 -4.79 32.44
C GLU A 429 26.83 -4.88 31.86
N GLY A 430 27.62 -3.80 31.97
CA GLY A 430 29.03 -3.80 31.54
C GLY A 430 29.30 -3.57 30.04
N ILE A 431 28.27 -3.22 29.26
CA ILE A 431 28.39 -2.94 27.82
C ILE A 431 28.28 -1.45 27.53
N THR A 432 29.28 -0.91 26.85
CA THR A 432 29.32 0.47 26.36
C THR A 432 28.86 0.50 24.90
N VAL A 433 27.87 1.34 24.59
CA VAL A 433 27.40 1.55 23.23
C VAL A 433 27.50 3.03 22.87
N THR A 434 28.34 3.35 21.90
CA THR A 434 28.60 4.73 21.44
C THR A 434 28.30 4.88 19.95
N ASN A 435 28.36 6.11 19.45
CA ASN A 435 28.33 6.42 18.03
C ASN A 435 29.46 7.38 17.69
N GLN A 436 30.06 7.24 16.51
CA GLN A 436 31.10 8.14 16.03
C GLN A 436 31.22 8.10 14.50
N ALA A 437 31.98 9.05 13.94
CA ALA A 437 32.28 9.05 12.52
C ALA A 437 33.23 7.89 12.17
N ILE A 438 33.09 7.30 10.97
CA ILE A 438 33.99 6.23 10.50
C ILE A 438 35.46 6.69 10.52
N ALA A 439 35.70 7.97 10.20
CA ALA A 439 37.03 8.57 10.27
C ALA A 439 37.67 8.51 11.67
N ASN A 440 36.84 8.46 12.71
CA ASN A 440 37.26 8.48 14.12
C ASN A 440 37.32 7.07 14.73
N LEU A 441 37.11 6.00 13.96
CA LEU A 441 37.37 4.64 14.44
C LEU A 441 38.86 4.49 14.77
N ASP A 442 39.12 4.20 16.05
CA ASP A 442 40.45 4.13 16.66
C ASP A 442 40.91 2.68 16.94
N GLY A 443 40.11 1.69 16.56
CA GLY A 443 40.40 0.27 16.75
C GLY A 443 39.97 -0.28 18.12
N THR A 444 39.37 0.54 19.00
CA THR A 444 38.97 0.11 20.36
C THR A 444 37.59 -0.56 20.42
N ALA A 445 36.88 -0.59 19.29
CA ALA A 445 35.54 -1.19 19.20
C ALA A 445 35.64 -2.70 19.04
N ASP A 446 34.92 -3.46 19.87
CA ASP A 446 34.80 -4.91 19.71
C ASP A 446 33.82 -5.23 18.56
N LEU A 447 32.75 -4.42 18.46
CA LEU A 447 31.72 -4.53 17.43
C LEU A 447 31.45 -3.16 16.80
N VAL A 448 31.50 -3.09 15.46
CA VAL A 448 31.17 -1.91 14.68
C VAL A 448 29.90 -2.16 13.86
N ILE A 449 28.87 -1.36 14.10
CA ILE A 449 27.59 -1.42 13.38
C ILE A 449 27.52 -0.25 12.39
N THR A 450 27.36 -0.57 11.10
CA THR A 450 27.37 0.42 10.00
C THR A 450 26.22 0.20 9.03
N HIS A 451 25.88 1.23 8.26
CA HIS A 451 25.05 1.01 7.07
C HIS A 451 25.80 0.11 6.08
N GLN A 452 25.11 -0.78 5.37
CA GLN A 452 25.72 -1.72 4.42
C GLN A 452 26.64 -1.05 3.40
N ASP A 453 26.29 0.15 2.92
CA ASP A 453 27.10 0.93 1.96
C ASP A 453 28.41 1.48 2.56
N LEU A 454 28.52 1.49 3.89
CA LEU A 454 29.65 2.06 4.62
C LEU A 454 30.53 0.98 5.28
N THR A 455 30.10 -0.28 5.30
CA THR A 455 30.79 -1.37 6.01
C THR A 455 32.20 -1.61 5.47
N ALA A 456 32.38 -1.61 4.14
CA ALA A 456 33.71 -1.80 3.54
C ALA A 456 34.71 -0.72 3.99
N ARG A 457 34.26 0.52 4.14
CA ARG A 457 35.09 1.64 4.60
C ARG A 457 35.41 1.53 6.09
N ALA A 458 34.46 1.06 6.90
CA ALA A 458 34.69 0.83 8.33
C ALA A 458 35.65 -0.34 8.57
N GLN A 459 35.57 -1.42 7.78
CA GLN A 459 36.50 -2.55 7.84
C GLN A 459 37.95 -2.14 7.54
N GLN A 460 38.16 -1.24 6.58
CA GLN A 460 39.49 -0.69 6.31
C GLN A 460 40.05 0.09 7.49
N LYS A 461 39.19 0.76 8.27
CA LYS A 461 39.64 1.62 9.38
C LYS A 461 39.76 0.88 10.70
N SER A 462 38.93 -0.13 10.95
CA SER A 462 38.95 -0.98 12.13
C SER A 462 38.91 -2.46 11.74
N PRO A 463 40.00 -3.02 11.19
CA PRO A 463 40.00 -4.38 10.64
C PRO A 463 39.89 -5.48 11.72
N ALA A 464 40.26 -5.17 12.96
CA ALA A 464 40.23 -6.12 14.09
C ALA A 464 38.85 -6.22 14.76
N SER A 465 37.94 -5.26 14.51
CA SER A 465 36.59 -5.29 15.08
C SER A 465 35.70 -6.27 14.34
N VAL A 466 34.69 -6.81 15.01
CA VAL A 466 33.58 -7.50 14.35
C VAL A 466 32.70 -6.45 13.67
N HIS A 467 32.29 -6.70 12.42
CA HIS A 467 31.45 -5.75 11.66
C HIS A 467 30.06 -6.32 11.42
N VAL A 468 29.03 -5.53 11.71
CA VAL A 468 27.63 -5.85 11.41
C VAL A 468 27.03 -4.78 10.51
N SER A 469 26.58 -5.20 9.32
CA SER A 469 25.93 -4.33 8.35
C SER A 469 24.43 -4.30 8.57
N VAL A 470 23.84 -3.10 8.62
CA VAL A 470 22.39 -2.87 8.66
C VAL A 470 21.91 -2.04 7.47
N SER A 471 20.69 -2.28 7.00
CA SER A 471 20.05 -1.46 5.95
C SER A 471 19.28 -0.25 6.52
N ASN A 472 18.98 -0.25 7.81
CA ASN A 472 18.33 0.86 8.50
C ASN A 472 18.71 0.88 9.98
N PHE A 473 19.19 2.03 10.47
CA PHE A 473 19.59 2.18 11.86
C PHE A 473 18.43 2.22 12.86
N MET A 474 17.22 2.56 12.44
CA MET A 474 16.08 2.75 13.34
C MET A 474 15.36 1.44 13.67
N ASN A 475 15.36 0.49 12.74
CA ASN A 475 14.60 -0.74 12.87
C ASN A 475 15.34 -1.86 12.13
N SER A 476 16.27 -2.51 12.82
CA SER A 476 17.00 -3.67 12.29
C SER A 476 16.78 -4.88 13.20
N PRO A 477 16.35 -6.04 12.65
CA PRO A 477 16.23 -7.28 13.42
C PRO A 477 17.59 -7.74 13.96
N LYS A 478 18.69 -7.31 13.34
CA LYS A 478 20.06 -7.61 13.80
C LYS A 478 20.34 -7.10 15.21
N TYR A 479 19.59 -6.14 15.73
CA TYR A 479 19.75 -5.68 17.11
C TYR A 479 19.28 -6.71 18.13
N ASP A 480 18.24 -7.47 17.80
CA ASP A 480 17.75 -8.54 18.67
C ASP A 480 18.74 -9.70 18.68
N GLU A 481 19.33 -10.04 17.53
CA GLU A 481 20.41 -11.03 17.43
C GLU A 481 21.65 -10.64 18.24
N VAL A 482 22.05 -9.36 18.20
CA VAL A 482 23.17 -8.86 19.02
C VAL A 482 22.85 -8.97 20.51
N VAL A 483 21.61 -8.68 20.93
CA VAL A 483 21.19 -8.81 22.32
C VAL A 483 21.17 -10.27 22.77
N GLU A 484 20.66 -11.19 21.97
CA GLU A 484 20.66 -12.64 22.25
C GLU A 484 22.10 -13.19 22.38
N LEU A 485 23.02 -12.74 21.52
CA LEU A 485 24.43 -13.11 21.60
C LEU A 485 25.10 -12.60 22.89
N LEU A 486 24.71 -11.40 23.35
CA LEU A 486 25.19 -10.86 24.62
C LEU A 486 24.60 -11.60 25.83
N GLN A 487 23.32 -11.99 25.77
CA GLN A 487 22.65 -12.77 26.83
C GLN A 487 23.26 -14.16 26.99
N SER A 488 23.42 -14.90 25.89
CA SER A 488 24.02 -16.23 25.92
C SER A 488 25.43 -16.24 26.53
N LYS A 489 26.21 -15.16 26.36
CA LYS A 489 27.52 -14.99 27.00
C LYS A 489 27.44 -14.63 28.47
N ALA A 490 26.52 -13.74 28.85
CA ALA A 490 26.29 -13.39 30.26
C ALA A 490 25.84 -14.61 31.09
N ASP A 491 24.98 -15.47 30.52
CA ASP A 491 24.53 -16.70 31.18
C ASP A 491 25.65 -17.73 31.33
N THR A 492 26.60 -17.77 30.38
CA THR A 492 27.76 -18.67 30.42
C THR A 492 28.81 -18.22 31.44
N GLU A 493 29.00 -16.90 31.63
CA GLU A 493 29.88 -16.35 32.68
C GLU A 493 29.28 -16.46 34.10
N ALA A 494 27.96 -16.58 34.24
CA ALA A 494 27.28 -16.75 35.53
C ALA A 494 27.21 -18.21 36.03
N THR A 495 27.55 -19.19 35.18
CA THR A 495 27.54 -20.63 35.51
C THR A 495 28.93 -21.24 35.76
N LEU A 496 29.99 -20.44 35.63
CA LEU A 496 31.37 -20.72 36.04
C LEU A 496 31.70 -19.97 37.34
#